data_AF-A0A524CIB0-F1
#
_entry.id   AF-A0A524CIB0-F1
#
_cell.length_a   1.000
_cell.length_b   1.000
_cell.length_c   1.000
_cell.angle_alpha   90.00
_cell.angle_beta   90.00
_cell.angle_gamma   90.00
#
_symmetry.space_group_name_H-M   'P 1'
#
loop_
_entity.id
_entity.type
_entity.pdbx_description
1 polymer ?
#
loop_
_entity_poly.entity_id
_entity_poly.type
_entity_poly.pdbx_seq_one_letter_code
_entity_poly.pdbx_strand_id
1 'polypeptide(L)'
;MIRDIVIIKDGLPLLSKHFAEHDNPSKSNKAFSEGDSLIMVSGFFTALNSFSDSFEDLGTISELKLSNNELKLSFLKDSSIPNLIYLATYDDKSKSVNVLRALRKIAQTFMRKYDINKILNWNGRRDYFESFGDILTFFVEEERKEREGQFKERVIDLFKEVEDKINEESNFKILKQNNREEINLPDYCRKVPRFSCTKKINPKYYLTGDTSINVFHRINGKRSIAQITQELEMQHEQVYNICKNLVKLGFINLQ
;
A
#
# COMPACT_ATOMS: atom_id res chain seq x y z
N MET A 1 -1.90 -19.69 -12.15
CA MET A 1 -1.38 -20.60 -11.11
C MET A 1 -0.22 -19.92 -10.44
N ILE A 2 -0.21 -19.97 -9.10
CA ILE A 2 0.87 -19.42 -8.28
C ILE A 2 2.19 -20.12 -8.65
N ARG A 3 3.23 -19.34 -8.92
CA ARG A 3 4.57 -19.80 -9.34
C ARG A 3 5.61 -19.58 -8.25
N ASP A 4 5.61 -18.39 -7.65
CA ASP A 4 6.52 -18.03 -6.56
C ASP A 4 5.72 -17.43 -5.42
N ILE A 5 6.17 -17.69 -4.19
CA ILE A 5 5.77 -16.96 -2.99
C ILE A 5 7.03 -16.44 -2.30
N VAL A 6 7.03 -15.16 -1.93
CA VAL A 6 8.13 -14.52 -1.21
C VAL A 6 7.57 -13.72 -0.05
N ILE A 7 8.20 -13.84 1.12
CA ILE A 7 7.93 -13.01 2.30
C ILE A 7 9.15 -12.13 2.52
N ILE A 8 8.95 -10.81 2.53
CA ILE A 8 10.02 -9.80 2.62
C ILE A 8 9.80 -8.96 3.88
N LYS A 9 10.87 -8.72 4.64
CA LYS A 9 10.92 -7.77 5.76
C LYS A 9 12.08 -6.80 5.56
N ASP A 10 11.83 -5.50 5.62
CA ASP A 10 12.85 -4.44 5.47
C ASP A 10 13.71 -4.61 4.21
N GLY A 11 13.09 -5.05 3.11
CA GLY A 11 13.83 -5.31 1.87
C GLY A 11 14.75 -6.55 1.93
N LEU A 12 14.53 -7.48 2.83
CA LEU A 12 15.24 -8.75 2.86
C LEU A 12 14.25 -9.90 2.82
N PRO A 13 14.45 -10.91 1.95
CA PRO A 13 13.56 -12.05 1.90
C PRO A 13 13.76 -12.89 3.17
N LEU A 14 12.69 -13.02 3.95
CA LEU A 14 12.59 -13.97 5.06
C LEU A 14 12.52 -15.39 4.53
N LEU A 15 11.74 -15.57 3.46
CA LEU A 15 11.42 -16.85 2.86
C LEU A 15 11.07 -16.64 1.39
N SER A 16 11.53 -17.55 0.54
CA SER A 16 11.13 -17.62 -0.87
C SER A 16 10.93 -19.09 -1.24
N LYS A 17 9.80 -19.41 -1.86
CA LYS A 17 9.53 -20.75 -2.39
C LYS A 17 9.01 -20.66 -3.81
N HIS A 18 9.68 -21.38 -4.70
CA HIS A 18 9.28 -21.55 -6.09
C HIS A 18 8.57 -22.90 -6.25
N PHE A 19 7.45 -22.90 -6.96
CA PHE A 19 6.59 -24.06 -7.17
C PHE A 19 6.78 -24.56 -8.61
N ALA A 20 7.91 -25.24 -8.82
CA ALA A 20 8.46 -25.60 -10.13
C ALA A 20 7.78 -26.80 -10.85
N GLU A 21 6.93 -27.57 -10.17
CA GLU A 21 6.46 -28.88 -10.66
C GLU A 21 5.70 -28.86 -12.00
N HIS A 22 5.40 -27.68 -12.55
CA HIS A 22 4.69 -27.51 -13.81
C HIS A 22 5.31 -26.45 -14.73
N ASP A 23 6.59 -26.15 -14.57
CA ASP A 23 7.35 -25.45 -15.60
C ASP A 23 7.74 -26.45 -16.70
N ASN A 24 7.61 -26.04 -17.96
CA ASN A 24 8.22 -26.78 -19.05
C ASN A 24 9.74 -26.77 -18.78
N PRO A 25 10.46 -27.90 -18.77
CA PRO A 25 11.90 -27.91 -18.42
C PRO A 25 12.77 -27.04 -19.34
N SER A 26 12.23 -26.59 -20.47
CA SER A 26 12.82 -25.67 -21.43
C SER A 26 12.52 -24.17 -21.19
N LYS A 27 11.64 -23.83 -20.22
CA LYS A 27 11.28 -22.46 -19.82
C LYS A 27 11.16 -22.40 -18.30
N SER A 28 12.28 -22.38 -17.59
CA SER A 28 12.27 -22.11 -16.15
C SER A 28 11.87 -20.64 -15.94
N ASN A 29 10.60 -20.38 -15.63
CA ASN A 29 10.11 -19.04 -15.31
C ASN A 29 10.32 -18.78 -13.81
N LYS A 30 11.60 -18.83 -13.43
CA LYS A 30 12.13 -18.64 -12.09
C LYS A 30 12.22 -17.16 -11.73
N ALA A 31 11.09 -16.44 -11.81
CA ALA A 31 11.09 -14.98 -11.68
C ALA A 31 11.67 -14.48 -10.33
N PHE A 32 11.64 -15.31 -9.27
CA PHE A 32 12.08 -14.92 -7.92
C PHE A 32 13.05 -15.93 -7.27
N SER A 33 13.63 -16.88 -8.01
CA SER A 33 14.50 -17.92 -7.41
C SER A 33 16.01 -17.68 -7.55
N GLU A 34 16.41 -16.69 -8.34
CA GLU A 34 17.80 -16.22 -8.41
C GLU A 34 18.00 -15.10 -7.38
N GLY A 35 19.06 -15.19 -6.57
CA GLY A 35 19.29 -14.27 -5.44
C GLY A 35 19.31 -12.79 -5.83
N ASP A 36 19.80 -12.48 -7.02
CA ASP A 36 19.85 -11.11 -7.55
C ASP A 36 18.45 -10.57 -7.91
N SER A 37 17.56 -11.44 -8.40
CA SER A 37 16.16 -11.10 -8.68
C SER A 37 15.38 -10.79 -7.41
N LEU A 38 15.65 -11.51 -6.31
CA LEU A 38 15.04 -11.23 -4.99
C LEU A 38 15.49 -9.88 -4.41
N ILE A 39 16.77 -9.53 -4.60
CA ILE A 39 17.32 -8.23 -4.17
C ILE A 39 16.71 -7.09 -5.00
N MET A 40 16.60 -7.25 -6.32
CA MET A 40 15.94 -6.25 -7.18
C MET A 40 14.46 -6.07 -6.83
N VAL A 41 13.74 -7.16 -6.58
CA VAL A 41 12.33 -7.13 -6.17
C VAL A 41 12.18 -6.41 -4.84
N SER A 42 13.04 -6.74 -3.88
CA SER A 42 13.09 -6.05 -2.60
C SER A 42 13.33 -4.54 -2.79
N GLY A 43 14.34 -4.17 -3.58
CA GLY A 43 14.67 -2.77 -3.85
C GLY A 43 13.52 -2.03 -4.54
N PHE A 44 12.87 -2.69 -5.50
CA PHE A 44 11.68 -2.19 -6.18
C PHE A 44 10.52 -1.98 -5.22
N PHE A 45 10.22 -2.93 -4.33
CA PHE A 45 9.12 -2.78 -3.36
C PHE A 45 9.45 -1.78 -2.25
N THR A 46 10.70 -1.67 -1.86
CA THR A 46 11.16 -0.62 -0.93
C THR A 46 10.99 0.76 -1.56
N ALA A 47 11.37 0.90 -2.84
CA ALA A 47 11.16 2.13 -3.60
C ALA A 47 9.66 2.41 -3.81
N LEU A 48 8.86 1.39 -4.14
CA LEU A 48 7.42 1.52 -4.33
C LEU A 48 6.72 1.85 -3.02
N ASN A 49 7.18 1.34 -1.87
CA ASN A 49 6.67 1.73 -0.56
C ASN A 49 7.07 3.14 -0.20
N SER A 50 8.34 3.52 -0.36
CA SER A 50 8.78 4.90 -0.16
C SER A 50 8.00 5.87 -1.07
N PHE A 51 7.64 5.43 -2.28
CA PHE A 51 6.83 6.18 -3.23
C PHE A 51 5.35 6.20 -2.83
N SER A 52 4.79 5.08 -2.39
CA SER A 52 3.40 4.95 -1.91
C SER A 52 3.17 5.76 -0.63
N ASP A 53 4.13 5.80 0.28
CA ASP A 53 4.09 6.64 1.50
C ASP A 53 4.14 8.14 1.15
N SER A 54 4.54 8.48 -0.08
CA SER A 54 4.55 9.85 -0.61
C SER A 54 3.24 10.24 -1.31
N PHE A 55 2.31 9.30 -1.53
CA PHE A 55 1.03 9.54 -2.19
C PHE A 55 -0.09 8.80 -1.44
N GLU A 56 -0.83 9.51 -0.59
CA GLU A 56 -2.00 8.98 0.16
C GLU A 56 -3.11 8.43 -0.77
N ASP A 57 -3.14 8.84 -2.05
CA ASP A 57 -4.20 8.53 -3.03
C ASP A 57 -3.83 7.52 -4.13
N LEU A 58 -2.68 6.84 -4.04
CA LEU A 58 -2.47 5.65 -4.88
C LEU A 58 -3.31 4.52 -4.27
N GLY A 59 -4.58 4.46 -4.67
CA GLY A 59 -5.49 3.37 -4.33
C GLY A 59 -4.78 2.02 -4.38
N THR A 60 -5.10 1.14 -3.43
CA THR A 60 -4.39 -0.13 -3.14
C THR A 60 -3.96 -0.85 -4.42
N ILE A 61 -2.74 -0.57 -4.88
CA ILE A 61 -2.15 -1.32 -5.99
C ILE A 61 -2.05 -2.74 -5.47
N SER A 62 -2.86 -3.66 -5.99
CA SER A 62 -2.90 -5.05 -5.53
C SER A 62 -2.26 -6.01 -6.51
N GLU A 63 -1.99 -5.52 -7.73
CA GLU A 63 -1.50 -6.30 -8.85
C GLU A 63 -0.56 -5.47 -9.73
N LEU A 64 0.58 -6.06 -10.09
CA LEU A 64 1.52 -5.52 -11.08
C LEU A 64 1.72 -6.57 -12.17
N LYS A 65 1.57 -6.18 -13.43
CA LYS A 65 1.90 -7.04 -14.57
C LYS A 65 3.40 -6.91 -14.85
N LEU A 66 4.13 -8.03 -14.82
CA LEU A 66 5.56 -8.03 -15.11
C LEU A 66 5.78 -7.93 -16.62
N SER A 67 6.54 -6.93 -17.07
CA SER A 67 6.89 -6.78 -18.49
C SER A 67 7.71 -7.99 -18.94
N ASN A 68 7.35 -8.52 -20.11
CA ASN A 68 7.97 -9.66 -20.80
C ASN A 68 7.57 -11.08 -20.34
N ASN A 69 6.62 -11.26 -19.42
CA ASN A 69 6.07 -12.58 -19.07
C ASN A 69 4.54 -12.56 -18.91
N GLU A 70 3.87 -13.71 -19.06
CA GLU A 70 2.44 -13.90 -18.74
C GLU A 70 2.16 -13.91 -17.22
N LEU A 71 3.16 -13.55 -16.42
CA LEU A 71 3.08 -13.57 -14.96
C LEU A 71 2.62 -12.23 -14.42
N LYS A 72 1.66 -12.33 -13.50
CA LYS A 72 1.15 -11.26 -12.67
C LYS A 72 1.74 -11.40 -11.27
N LEU A 73 1.86 -10.27 -10.58
CA LEU A 73 2.39 -10.19 -9.22
C LEU A 73 1.31 -9.60 -8.32
N SER A 74 0.89 -10.34 -7.30
CA SER A 74 0.05 -9.84 -6.22
C SER A 74 0.87 -9.66 -4.96
N PHE A 75 0.52 -8.64 -4.16
CA PHE A 75 1.17 -8.38 -2.90
C PHE A 75 0.17 -8.02 -1.80
N LEU A 76 0.57 -8.31 -0.56
CA LEU A 76 -0.16 -8.01 0.66
C LEU A 76 0.81 -7.41 1.67
N LYS A 77 0.55 -6.19 2.13
CA LYS A 77 1.28 -5.57 3.24
C LYS A 77 0.70 -6.04 4.57
N ASP A 78 1.56 -6.34 5.53
CA ASP A 78 1.14 -6.58 6.90
C ASP A 78 0.86 -5.24 7.60
N SER A 79 -0.25 -5.15 8.35
CA SER A 79 -0.59 -3.95 9.11
C SER A 79 0.05 -3.91 10.50
N SER A 80 0.48 -5.05 11.03
CA SER A 80 1.01 -5.19 12.39
C SER A 80 2.53 -5.08 12.43
N ILE A 81 3.21 -5.45 11.34
CA ILE A 81 4.67 -5.41 11.24
C ILE A 81 5.08 -4.43 10.13
N PRO A 82 5.80 -3.34 10.48
CA PRO A 82 6.31 -2.40 9.48
C PRO A 82 7.20 -3.09 8.44
N ASN A 83 7.02 -2.73 7.17
CA ASN A 83 7.78 -3.23 6.03
C ASN A 83 7.77 -4.77 5.85
N LEU A 84 6.77 -5.47 6.39
CA LEU A 84 6.54 -6.88 6.11
C LEU A 84 5.56 -7.01 4.93
N ILE A 85 5.96 -7.74 3.90
CA ILE A 85 5.21 -7.89 2.64
C ILE A 85 5.19 -9.35 2.23
N TYR A 86 4.02 -9.83 1.85
CA TYR A 86 3.82 -11.14 1.24
C TYR A 86 3.58 -10.94 -0.25
N LEU A 87 4.33 -11.65 -1.08
CA LEU A 87 4.30 -11.57 -2.54
C LEU A 87 3.94 -12.93 -3.12
N ALA A 88 3.16 -12.93 -4.19
CA ALA A 88 2.95 -14.11 -5.01
C ALA A 88 2.93 -13.76 -6.50
N THR A 89 3.66 -14.52 -7.30
CA THR A 89 3.49 -14.50 -8.76
C THR A 89 2.50 -15.55 -9.22
N TYR A 90 1.77 -15.26 -10.27
CA TYR A 90 0.83 -16.21 -10.85
C TYR A 90 0.60 -15.97 -12.34
N ASP A 91 0.35 -17.03 -13.09
CA ASP A 91 -0.12 -16.93 -14.47
C ASP A 91 -1.65 -16.73 -14.56
N ASP A 92 -2.14 -16.46 -15.76
CA ASP A 92 -3.56 -16.21 -16.08
C ASP A 92 -4.53 -17.35 -15.71
N LYS A 93 -4.04 -18.55 -15.37
CA LYS A 93 -4.89 -19.64 -14.87
C LYS A 93 -5.40 -19.41 -13.44
N SER A 94 -4.83 -18.45 -12.69
CA SER A 94 -5.31 -18.08 -11.36
C SER A 94 -5.98 -16.70 -11.40
N LYS A 95 -7.07 -16.55 -10.65
CA LYS A 95 -7.72 -15.26 -10.44
C LYS A 95 -6.99 -14.50 -9.34
N SER A 96 -6.76 -13.21 -9.54
CA SER A 96 -6.12 -12.32 -8.55
C SER A 96 -6.77 -12.40 -7.17
N VAL A 97 -8.11 -12.44 -7.11
CA VAL A 97 -8.87 -12.58 -5.85
C VAL A 97 -8.53 -13.86 -5.09
N ASN A 98 -8.37 -14.98 -5.78
CA ASN A 98 -8.02 -16.26 -5.15
C ASN A 98 -6.59 -16.23 -4.61
N VAL A 99 -5.68 -15.62 -5.37
CA VAL A 99 -4.28 -15.45 -4.96
C VAL A 99 -4.17 -14.53 -3.75
N LEU A 100 -4.90 -13.41 -3.73
CA LEU A 100 -4.94 -12.51 -2.59
C LEU A 100 -5.54 -13.20 -1.35
N ARG A 101 -6.57 -14.04 -1.51
CA ARG A 101 -7.11 -14.87 -0.43
C ARG A 101 -6.06 -15.84 0.12
N ALA A 102 -5.31 -16.51 -0.76
CA ALA A 102 -4.21 -17.37 -0.35
C ALA A 102 -3.15 -16.59 0.43
N LEU A 103 -2.75 -15.40 -0.06
CA LEU A 103 -1.82 -14.51 0.66
C LEU A 103 -2.35 -14.11 2.04
N ARG A 104 -3.65 -13.81 2.20
CA ARG A 104 -4.25 -13.52 3.51
C ARG A 104 -4.20 -14.72 4.47
N LYS A 105 -4.54 -15.93 3.99
CA LYS A 105 -4.43 -17.17 4.78
C LYS A 105 -2.97 -17.42 5.20
N ILE A 106 -2.04 -17.21 4.28
CA ILE A 106 -0.59 -17.32 4.52
C ILE A 106 -0.15 -16.33 5.60
N ALA A 107 -0.49 -15.05 5.48
CA ALA A 107 -0.11 -14.01 6.44
C ALA A 107 -0.63 -14.32 7.84
N GLN A 108 -1.92 -14.67 7.97
CA GLN A 108 -2.50 -15.05 9.25
C GLN A 108 -1.80 -16.27 9.87
N THR A 109 -1.47 -17.27 9.06
CA THR A 109 -0.79 -18.49 9.53
C THR A 109 0.65 -18.22 9.91
N PHE A 110 1.36 -17.37 9.16
CA PHE A 110 2.71 -16.93 9.45
C PHE A 110 2.78 -16.22 10.80
N MET A 111 1.87 -15.27 11.03
CA MET A 111 1.77 -14.49 12.27
C MET A 111 1.31 -15.31 13.47
N ARG A 112 0.60 -16.43 13.26
CA ARG A 112 0.29 -17.39 14.34
C ARG A 112 1.47 -18.28 14.69
N LYS A 113 2.28 -18.67 13.70
CA LYS A 113 3.41 -19.58 13.90
C LYS A 113 4.65 -18.87 14.44
N TYR A 114 4.86 -17.60 14.09
CA TYR A 114 6.04 -16.84 14.48
C TYR A 114 5.67 -15.64 15.34
N ASP A 115 6.40 -15.50 16.45
CA ASP A 115 6.26 -14.37 17.38
C ASP A 115 6.61 -13.04 16.71
N ILE A 116 5.75 -12.03 16.90
CA ILE A 116 5.88 -10.69 16.31
C ILE A 116 7.21 -10.04 16.70
N ASN A 117 7.63 -10.14 17.97
CA ASN A 117 8.87 -9.53 18.43
C ASN A 117 10.09 -10.19 17.79
N LYS A 118 10.02 -11.48 17.47
CA LYS A 118 11.09 -12.18 16.77
C LYS A 118 11.20 -11.76 15.31
N ILE A 119 10.07 -11.49 14.65
CA ILE A 119 10.07 -10.98 13.27
C ILE A 119 10.58 -9.53 13.25
N LEU A 120 10.17 -8.70 14.22
CA LEU A 120 10.64 -7.31 14.34
C LEU A 120 12.14 -7.21 14.61
N ASN A 121 12.68 -8.08 15.46
CA ASN A 121 14.10 -8.10 15.82
C ASN A 121 14.91 -9.09 14.96
N TRP A 122 14.39 -9.49 13.80
CA TRP A 122 15.07 -10.45 12.93
C TRP A 122 16.38 -9.86 12.40
N ASN A 123 17.45 -10.65 12.48
CA ASN A 123 18.81 -10.23 12.18
C ASN A 123 19.36 -10.77 10.84
N GLY A 124 18.47 -11.24 9.94
CA GLY A 124 18.87 -11.72 8.62
C GLY A 124 19.02 -13.24 8.47
N ARG A 125 18.92 -14.04 9.55
CA ARG A 125 19.02 -15.51 9.48
C ARG A 125 17.76 -16.14 8.89
N ARG A 126 17.82 -16.68 7.66
CA ARG A 126 16.66 -17.23 6.92
C ARG A 126 16.18 -18.58 7.44
N ASP A 127 17.09 -19.40 7.95
CA ASP A 127 16.86 -20.79 8.40
C ASP A 127 15.73 -20.88 9.44
N TYR A 128 15.53 -19.81 10.22
CA TYR A 128 14.44 -19.72 11.20
C TYR A 128 13.05 -19.87 10.57
N PHE A 129 12.87 -19.44 9.33
CA PHE A 129 11.59 -19.44 8.62
C PHE A 129 11.43 -20.61 7.64
N GLU A 130 12.48 -21.40 7.39
CA GLU A 130 12.48 -22.49 6.40
C GLU A 130 11.34 -23.49 6.60
N SER A 131 11.03 -23.84 7.86
CA SER A 131 9.94 -24.76 8.20
C SER A 131 8.54 -24.27 7.80
N PHE A 132 8.41 -23.02 7.36
CA PHE A 132 7.17 -22.50 6.80
C PHE A 132 6.98 -22.88 5.33
N GLY A 133 8.05 -23.30 4.64
CA GLY A 133 7.99 -23.69 3.23
C GLY A 133 6.96 -24.78 2.96
N ASP A 134 6.81 -25.76 3.85
CA ASP A 134 5.83 -26.85 3.69
C ASP A 134 4.39 -26.38 3.83
N ILE A 135 4.17 -25.39 4.70
CA ILE A 135 2.86 -24.74 4.88
C ILE A 135 2.48 -23.95 3.62
N LEU A 136 3.46 -23.32 2.94
CA LEU A 136 3.20 -22.64 1.68
C LEU A 136 2.73 -23.61 0.59
N THR A 137 3.26 -24.83 0.55
CA THR A 137 2.80 -25.88 -0.40
C THR A 137 1.32 -26.18 -0.21
N PHE A 138 0.87 -26.35 1.05
CA PHE A 138 -0.53 -26.60 1.35
C PHE A 138 -1.46 -25.53 0.79
N PHE A 139 -1.14 -24.24 0.98
CA PHE A 139 -1.99 -23.15 0.48
C PHE A 139 -2.03 -23.05 -1.05
N VAL A 140 -0.93 -23.39 -1.73
CA VAL A 140 -0.91 -23.44 -3.20
C VAL A 140 -1.76 -24.60 -3.72
N GLU A 141 -1.77 -25.75 -3.04
CA GLU A 141 -2.65 -26.87 -3.38
C GLU A 141 -4.12 -26.61 -3.09
N GLU A 142 -4.45 -25.94 -1.97
CA GLU A 142 -5.82 -25.51 -1.69
C GLU A 142 -6.34 -24.56 -2.77
N GLU A 143 -5.56 -23.56 -3.18
CA GLU A 143 -5.96 -22.63 -4.24
C GLU A 143 -6.25 -23.37 -5.55
N ARG A 144 -5.53 -24.47 -5.84
CA ARG A 144 -5.80 -25.34 -7.00
C ARG A 144 -7.15 -26.04 -6.86
N LYS A 145 -7.42 -26.68 -5.72
CA LYS A 145 -8.67 -27.43 -5.47
C LYS A 145 -9.90 -26.52 -5.45
N GLU A 146 -9.75 -25.31 -4.90
CA GLU A 146 -10.81 -24.29 -4.89
C GLU A 146 -11.19 -23.80 -6.30
N ARG A 147 -10.40 -24.08 -7.36
CA ARG A 147 -10.78 -23.81 -8.76
C ARG A 147 -11.85 -24.77 -9.29
N GLU A 148 -11.97 -25.97 -8.72
CA GLU A 148 -12.87 -27.02 -9.20
C GLU A 148 -14.26 -26.94 -8.54
N GLY A 149 -14.40 -26.16 -7.45
CA GLY A 149 -15.64 -26.01 -6.68
C GLY A 149 -16.41 -24.70 -6.93
N GLN A 150 -17.73 -24.79 -6.97
CA GLN A 150 -18.71 -23.71 -7.14
C GLN A 150 -18.58 -22.62 -6.05
N PHE A 151 -17.77 -21.60 -6.29
CA PHE A 151 -17.60 -20.44 -5.40
C PHE A 151 -18.13 -19.12 -6.02
N LYS A 152 -18.95 -19.20 -7.07
CA LYS A 152 -19.28 -18.04 -7.91
C LYS A 152 -20.29 -17.03 -7.35
N GLU A 153 -21.12 -17.38 -6.37
CA GLU A 153 -22.23 -16.48 -5.98
C GLU A 153 -22.04 -15.74 -4.66
N ARG A 154 -21.56 -16.38 -3.59
CA ARG A 154 -21.61 -15.76 -2.24
C ARG A 154 -20.58 -14.64 -1.99
N VAL A 155 -19.55 -14.52 -2.81
CA VAL A 155 -18.40 -13.65 -2.51
C VAL A 155 -18.44 -12.32 -3.24
N ILE A 156 -19.13 -12.26 -4.38
CA ILE A 156 -19.39 -10.98 -5.05
C ILE A 156 -20.31 -10.12 -4.18
N ASP A 157 -21.29 -10.73 -3.51
CA ASP A 157 -22.20 -10.02 -2.60
C ASP A 157 -21.51 -9.58 -1.30
N LEU A 158 -20.57 -10.38 -0.77
CA LEU A 158 -19.77 -10.03 0.42
C LEU A 158 -18.71 -8.95 0.13
N PHE A 159 -18.10 -8.94 -1.06
CA PHE A 159 -17.18 -7.87 -1.44
C PHE A 159 -17.92 -6.57 -1.71
N LYS A 160 -19.11 -6.62 -2.31
CA LYS A 160 -19.99 -5.43 -2.41
C LYS A 160 -20.43 -4.96 -1.04
N GLU A 161 -20.90 -5.85 -0.14
CA GLU A 161 -21.27 -5.44 1.22
C GLU A 161 -20.09 -4.87 2.02
N VAL A 162 -18.85 -5.34 1.81
CA VAL A 162 -17.67 -4.83 2.50
C VAL A 162 -17.18 -3.53 1.87
N GLU A 163 -17.28 -3.37 0.54
CA GLU A 163 -16.98 -2.12 -0.15
C GLU A 163 -18.03 -1.05 0.19
N ASP A 164 -19.30 -1.43 0.31
CA ASP A 164 -20.40 -0.59 0.77
C ASP A 164 -20.25 -0.28 2.27
N LYS A 165 -19.84 -1.22 3.13
CA LYS A 165 -19.57 -0.96 4.56
C LYS A 165 -18.33 -0.11 4.81
N ILE A 166 -17.28 -0.25 4.00
CA ILE A 166 -16.08 0.60 4.07
C ILE A 166 -16.41 2.02 3.60
N ASN A 167 -17.27 2.16 2.58
CA ASN A 167 -17.81 3.44 2.13
C ASN A 167 -18.84 4.04 3.12
N GLU A 168 -19.61 3.21 3.84
CA GLU A 168 -20.54 3.66 4.88
C GLU A 168 -19.81 4.03 6.18
N GLU A 169 -18.77 3.30 6.60
CA GLU A 169 -17.96 3.65 7.79
C GLU A 169 -17.12 4.91 7.58
N SER A 170 -16.69 5.18 6.33
CA SER A 170 -16.08 6.45 5.96
C SER A 170 -17.11 7.59 5.88
N ASN A 171 -18.39 7.29 5.63
CA ASN A 171 -19.50 8.24 5.75
C ASN A 171 -20.03 8.42 7.19
N PHE A 172 -19.81 7.46 8.10
CA PHE A 172 -20.27 7.54 9.50
C PHE A 172 -19.32 8.26 10.46
N LYS A 173 -18.10 8.62 10.02
CA LYS A 173 -17.25 9.61 10.72
C LYS A 173 -17.45 11.05 10.25
N ILE A 174 -18.33 11.30 9.27
CA ILE A 174 -18.57 12.65 8.72
C ILE A 174 -19.87 13.28 9.25
N LEU A 175 -20.72 12.55 9.99
CA LEU A 175 -22.01 13.10 10.46
C LEU A 175 -22.23 12.93 11.96
N LYS A 176 -21.39 13.57 12.78
CA LYS A 176 -21.78 14.14 14.08
C LYS A 176 -20.65 14.99 14.68
N GLN A 177 -20.54 16.22 14.19
CA GLN A 177 -20.10 17.34 15.01
C GLN A 177 -20.79 18.63 14.55
N ASN A 178 -22.13 18.57 14.52
CA ASN A 178 -22.91 19.76 14.85
C ASN A 178 -22.79 19.97 16.35
N ASN A 179 -21.71 20.61 16.78
CA ASN A 179 -21.67 21.39 18.01
C ASN A 179 -20.79 22.61 17.74
N ARG A 180 -21.48 23.74 17.56
CA ARG A 180 -20.91 25.08 17.63
C ARG A 180 -20.41 25.30 19.05
N GLU A 181 -19.16 24.97 19.33
CA GLU A 181 -18.45 25.47 20.51
C GLU A 181 -16.99 25.74 20.09
N GLU A 182 -16.43 26.84 20.59
CA GLU A 182 -15.13 27.39 20.24
C GLU A 182 -14.00 26.36 20.46
N ILE A 183 -13.58 25.66 19.39
CA ILE A 183 -12.49 24.69 19.47
C ILE A 183 -11.16 25.45 19.49
N ASN A 184 -10.36 25.17 20.51
CA ASN A 184 -8.92 25.40 20.55
C ASN A 184 -8.27 24.75 19.31
N LEU A 185 -8.27 25.46 18.19
CA LEU A 185 -7.61 25.04 16.96
C LEU A 185 -6.10 24.89 17.23
N PRO A 186 -5.45 23.83 16.71
CA PRO A 186 -4.01 23.66 16.81
C PRO A 186 -3.25 24.91 16.33
N ASP A 187 -2.08 25.18 16.92
CA ASP A 187 -1.29 26.39 16.65
C ASP A 187 -0.99 26.61 15.16
N TYR A 188 -0.86 25.52 14.39
CA TYR A 188 -0.60 25.59 12.96
C TYR A 188 -1.77 26.20 12.17
N CYS A 189 -3.01 26.13 12.66
CA CYS A 189 -4.18 26.70 11.99
C CYS A 189 -4.12 28.24 11.92
N ARG A 190 -3.35 28.87 12.81
CA ARG A 190 -3.10 30.32 12.83
C ARG A 190 -2.02 30.75 11.84
N LYS A 191 -1.20 29.81 11.34
CA LYS A 191 -0.10 30.12 10.43
C LYS A 191 -0.60 30.62 9.09
N VAL A 192 0.13 31.56 8.52
CA VAL A 192 -0.17 32.20 7.23
C VAL A 192 0.82 31.71 6.17
N PRO A 193 0.38 30.88 5.20
CA PRO A 193 1.21 30.49 4.07
C PRO A 193 1.53 31.68 3.16
N ARG A 194 2.82 31.89 2.87
CA ARG A 194 3.35 32.95 1.99
C ARG A 194 4.28 32.36 0.95
N PHE A 195 4.14 32.78 -0.31
CA PHE A 195 5.05 32.35 -1.38
C PHE A 195 6.49 32.79 -1.10
N SER A 196 7.41 31.84 -1.19
CA SER A 196 8.86 32.04 -1.06
C SER A 196 9.61 31.74 -2.35
N CYS A 197 8.93 31.29 -3.41
CA CYS A 197 9.59 30.88 -4.64
C CYS A 197 10.27 32.05 -5.36
N THR A 198 11.45 31.79 -5.93
CA THR A 198 12.07 32.69 -6.91
C THR A 198 11.34 32.56 -8.25
N LYS A 199 11.24 33.64 -9.04
CA LYS A 199 10.44 33.74 -10.30
C LYS A 199 10.75 32.67 -11.38
N LYS A 200 11.71 31.78 -11.16
CA LYS A 200 12.14 30.74 -12.11
C LYS A 200 11.30 29.45 -12.07
N ILE A 201 10.58 29.18 -10.99
CA ILE A 201 9.86 27.90 -10.83
C ILE A 201 8.37 28.19 -10.63
N ASN A 202 7.53 27.57 -11.46
CA ASN A 202 6.07 27.64 -11.33
C ASN A 202 5.58 26.41 -10.54
N PRO A 203 5.11 26.58 -9.29
CA PRO A 203 4.68 25.47 -8.44
C PRO A 203 3.50 24.67 -9.00
N LYS A 204 2.70 25.26 -9.90
CA LYS A 204 1.52 24.60 -10.49
C LYS A 204 1.86 23.31 -11.23
N TYR A 205 3.07 23.19 -11.79
CA TYR A 205 3.51 21.99 -12.51
C TYR A 205 3.84 20.80 -11.58
N TYR A 206 3.88 21.03 -10.27
CA TYR A 206 4.22 20.02 -9.26
C TYR A 206 3.00 19.55 -8.44
N LEU A 207 1.81 20.09 -8.74
CA LEU A 207 0.56 19.75 -8.06
C LEU A 207 -0.32 18.96 -9.02
N THR A 208 -0.62 17.71 -8.68
CA THR A 208 -1.42 16.79 -9.50
C THR A 208 -2.84 16.57 -8.98
N GLY A 209 -3.10 16.83 -7.69
CA GLY A 209 -4.42 16.71 -7.08
C GLY A 209 -5.23 18.02 -7.11
N ASP A 210 -6.51 17.93 -7.46
CA ASP A 210 -7.43 19.08 -7.53
C ASP A 210 -7.52 19.83 -6.20
N THR A 211 -7.51 19.11 -5.08
CA THR A 211 -7.48 19.68 -3.72
C THR A 211 -6.22 20.50 -3.46
N SER A 212 -5.07 19.99 -3.89
CA SER A 212 -3.77 20.67 -3.75
C SER A 212 -3.70 21.93 -4.62
N ILE A 213 -4.24 21.86 -5.84
CA ILE A 213 -4.36 22.99 -6.75
C ILE A 213 -5.28 24.07 -6.16
N ASN A 214 -6.42 23.67 -5.59
CA ASN A 214 -7.38 24.58 -4.97
C ASN A 214 -6.80 25.28 -3.74
N VAL A 215 -6.13 24.55 -2.85
CA VAL A 215 -5.42 25.14 -1.69
C VAL A 215 -4.35 26.11 -2.18
N PHE A 216 -3.53 25.72 -3.16
CA PHE A 216 -2.48 26.57 -3.73
C PHE A 216 -3.03 27.89 -4.28
N HIS A 217 -4.15 27.86 -5.00
CA HIS A 217 -4.79 29.07 -5.54
C HIS A 217 -5.34 30.03 -4.46
N ARG A 218 -5.59 29.53 -3.25
CA ARG A 218 -6.08 30.34 -2.12
C ARG A 218 -4.97 30.92 -1.25
N ILE A 219 -3.72 30.47 -1.44
CA ILE A 219 -2.55 31.05 -0.77
C ILE A 219 -2.28 32.43 -1.37
N ASN A 220 -2.39 33.47 -0.56
CA ASN A 220 -2.16 34.86 -0.96
C ASN A 220 -1.31 35.65 0.04
N GLY A 221 -0.77 34.98 1.08
CA GLY A 221 0.05 35.60 2.11
C GLY A 221 -0.70 36.40 3.18
N LYS A 222 -2.03 36.45 3.12
CA LYS A 222 -2.90 37.12 4.10
C LYS A 222 -3.79 36.16 4.86
N ARG A 223 -4.20 35.05 4.22
CA ARG A 223 -5.14 34.09 4.79
C ARG A 223 -4.42 33.03 5.62
N SER A 224 -4.92 32.75 6.82
CA SER A 224 -4.43 31.65 7.64
C SER A 224 -4.92 30.28 7.13
N ILE A 225 -4.30 29.21 7.60
CA ILE A 225 -4.76 27.84 7.30
C ILE A 225 -6.22 27.65 7.72
N ALA A 226 -6.64 28.18 8.86
CA ALA A 226 -8.05 28.13 9.30
C ALA A 226 -8.99 28.83 8.30
N GLN A 227 -8.61 29.99 7.77
CA GLN A 227 -9.43 30.72 6.79
C GLN A 227 -9.51 30.00 5.45
N ILE A 228 -8.40 29.41 4.98
CA ILE A 228 -8.39 28.60 3.75
C ILE A 228 -9.25 27.34 3.93
N THR A 229 -9.21 26.74 5.12
CA THR A 229 -10.04 25.58 5.48
C THR A 229 -11.53 25.90 5.43
N GLN A 230 -11.93 27.05 6.01
CA GLN A 230 -13.32 27.52 5.97
C GLN A 230 -13.80 27.81 4.55
N GLU A 231 -12.96 28.41 3.70
CA GLU A 231 -13.34 28.73 2.32
C GLU A 231 -13.49 27.52 1.41
N LEU A 232 -12.76 26.43 1.70
CA LEU A 232 -12.76 25.21 0.88
C LEU A 232 -13.65 24.10 1.46
N GLU A 233 -14.28 24.33 2.62
CA GLU A 233 -15.06 23.32 3.36
C GLU A 233 -14.28 22.01 3.56
N MET A 234 -12.97 22.11 3.81
CA MET A 234 -12.05 20.98 3.98
C MET A 234 -11.71 20.75 5.46
N GLN A 235 -11.04 19.64 5.77
CA GLN A 235 -10.45 19.42 7.09
C GLN A 235 -9.15 20.21 7.25
N HIS A 236 -8.93 20.83 8.42
CA HIS A 236 -7.75 21.68 8.65
C HIS A 236 -6.42 20.91 8.53
N GLU A 237 -6.43 19.60 8.81
CA GLU A 237 -5.28 18.70 8.67
C GLU A 237 -4.87 18.54 7.19
N GLN A 238 -5.84 18.43 6.29
CA GLN A 238 -5.59 18.29 4.84
C GLN A 238 -4.95 19.56 4.29
N VAL A 239 -5.50 20.74 4.63
CA VAL A 239 -4.94 22.03 4.20
C VAL A 239 -3.54 22.23 4.78
N TYR A 240 -3.32 21.84 6.04
CA TYR A 240 -2.01 21.90 6.67
C TYR A 240 -0.99 20.96 6.01
N ASN A 241 -1.35 19.72 5.70
CA ASN A 241 -0.46 18.76 5.04
C ASN A 241 -0.06 19.23 3.63
N ILE A 242 -1.00 19.79 2.87
CA ILE A 242 -0.70 20.40 1.56
C ILE A 242 0.28 21.56 1.74
N CYS A 243 0.02 22.46 2.69
CA CYS A 243 0.91 23.57 3.01
C CYS A 243 2.31 23.08 3.45
N LYS A 244 2.39 22.03 4.27
CA LYS A 244 3.65 21.41 4.71
C LYS A 244 4.45 20.86 3.52
N ASN A 245 3.78 20.23 2.55
CA ASN A 245 4.43 19.74 1.34
C ASN A 245 4.92 20.89 0.46
N LEU A 246 4.15 21.96 0.32
CA LEU A 246 4.58 23.18 -0.38
C LEU A 246 5.80 23.85 0.31
N VAL A 247 5.90 23.78 1.64
CA VAL A 247 7.08 24.23 2.40
C VAL A 247 8.29 23.35 2.10
N LYS A 248 8.13 22.01 2.13
CA LYS A 248 9.22 21.06 1.78
C LYS A 248 9.77 21.30 0.37
N LEU A 249 8.90 21.67 -0.57
CA LEU A 249 9.25 22.00 -1.94
C LEU A 249 9.85 23.42 -2.09
N GLY A 250 9.93 24.19 -1.01
CA GLY A 250 10.46 25.56 -1.00
C GLY A 250 9.56 26.60 -1.67
N PHE A 251 8.29 26.26 -1.96
CA PHE A 251 7.35 27.13 -2.65
C PHE A 251 6.70 28.15 -1.73
N ILE A 252 6.46 27.78 -0.48
CA ILE A 252 5.87 28.66 0.53
C ILE A 252 6.62 28.55 1.86
N ASN A 253 6.45 29.55 2.71
CA ASN A 253 6.81 29.53 4.12
C ASN A 253 5.55 29.72 4.98
N LEU A 254 5.52 29.08 6.15
CA LEU A 254 4.47 29.27 7.14
C LEU A 254 4.96 30.22 8.24
N GLN A 255 4.31 31.37 8.37
CA GLN A 255 4.55 32.36 9.43
C GLN A 255 3.49 32.25 10.52
#